data_AF-A0A9W6NJV0-F1
#
_entry.id   AF-A0A9W6NJV0-F1
#
_cell.length_a   1.000
_cell.length_b   1.000
_cell.length_c   1.000
_cell.angle_alpha   90.00
_cell.angle_beta   90.00
_cell.angle_gamma   90.00
#
_symmetry.space_group_name_H-M   'P 1'
#
loop_
_entity.id
_entity.type
_entity.pdbx_description
1 polymer ?
#
loop_
_entity_poly.entity_id
_entity_poly.type
_entity_poly.pdbx_seq_one_letter_code
_entity_poly.pdbx_strand_id
1 'polypeptide(L)'
;MKQTFLAGAAGFGLVAAALVATPAFAVTGCYGDCQPGVVRSVGSLRYDAPFGVNDQITISGDSTGLTVTDPAANLIAGAGCTLVTAHQARCASSAWITMRIRGLDGDDTITNATAFASDLAGNDGNDRLVGGSGNDTLTGGFGADVLQGGAGVDTASYSDQSDRLAVRADLDGAPGDDGSANDGPAGARDTIGADVENLIGTLQNDVLIGSAGPNAIDGRGGHDQVQGLGGDDQLTARGGGSLDGGSGNDHCVSTLASQPVDPDTFSGCETTEIIP
;
A
#
# COMPACT_ATOMS: atom_id res chain seq x y z
N MET A 1 19.21 33.22 76.66
CA MET A 1 19.01 34.56 76.04
C MET A 1 19.87 34.58 74.79
N LYS A 2 19.43 34.89 73.58
CA LYS A 2 18.28 35.58 73.01
C LYS A 2 18.27 35.14 71.52
N GLN A 3 17.14 34.70 70.97
CA GLN A 3 16.31 35.43 69.98
C GLN A 3 16.95 35.58 68.59
N THR A 4 16.27 35.68 67.44
CA THR A 4 14.93 35.39 66.91
C THR A 4 15.07 35.79 65.42
N PHE A 5 14.45 35.03 64.51
CA PHE A 5 14.08 35.30 63.11
C PHE A 5 14.61 36.54 62.35
N LEU A 6 15.03 36.31 61.10
CA LEU A 6 14.62 37.16 59.96
C LEU A 6 14.38 36.30 58.71
N ALA A 7 13.24 36.53 58.08
CA ALA A 7 12.77 35.93 56.85
C ALA A 7 13.43 36.57 55.61
N GLY A 8 13.61 35.78 54.56
CA GLY A 8 13.97 36.26 53.22
C GLY A 8 13.39 35.31 52.18
N ALA A 9 12.38 35.78 51.46
CA ALA A 9 11.63 35.03 50.45
C ALA A 9 12.51 34.67 49.25
N ALA A 10 12.49 33.40 48.83
CA ALA A 10 13.00 32.96 47.54
C ALA A 10 11.79 32.62 46.65
N GLY A 11 11.62 33.40 45.58
CA GLY A 11 10.64 33.14 44.53
C GLY A 11 10.99 31.85 43.81
N PHE A 12 10.06 30.89 43.80
CA PHE A 12 10.12 29.74 42.91
C PHE A 12 9.64 30.18 41.53
N GLY A 13 10.59 30.50 40.65
CA GLY A 13 10.33 30.57 39.22
C GLY A 13 9.97 29.17 38.71
N LEU A 14 8.79 29.04 38.09
CA LEU A 14 8.44 27.86 37.31
C LEU A 14 9.51 27.65 36.24
N VAL A 15 10.28 26.58 36.35
CA VAL A 15 11.04 26.04 35.22
C VAL A 15 10.01 25.32 34.35
N ALA A 16 9.56 25.99 33.28
CA ALA A 16 8.85 25.32 32.21
C ALA A 16 9.82 24.29 31.61
N ALA A 17 9.61 23.02 31.94
CA ALA A 17 10.22 21.91 31.23
C ALA A 17 9.69 21.97 29.79
N ALA A 18 10.46 22.58 28.89
CA ALA A 18 10.25 22.44 27.48
C ALA A 18 10.34 20.94 27.19
N LEU A 19 9.19 20.35 26.85
CA LEU A 19 9.12 19.00 26.30
C LEU A 19 9.87 19.07 24.98
N VAL A 20 11.15 18.72 25.02
CA VAL A 20 11.94 18.52 23.80
C VAL A 20 11.31 17.30 23.15
N ALA A 21 10.51 17.53 22.11
CA ALA A 21 10.15 16.49 21.18
C ALA A 21 11.48 15.97 20.62
N THR A 22 11.92 14.83 21.14
CA THR A 22 12.96 14.05 20.49
C THR A 22 12.47 13.82 19.06
N PRO A 23 13.27 14.15 18.02
CA PRO A 23 12.88 13.78 16.67
C PRO A 23 12.60 12.29 16.69
N ALA A 24 11.43 11.90 16.16
CA ALA A 24 11.14 10.50 15.91
C ALA A 24 12.35 9.96 15.14
N PHE A 25 13.12 9.06 15.76
CA PHE A 25 14.09 8.30 15.00
C PHE A 25 13.27 7.65 13.89
N ALA A 26 13.59 7.98 12.64
CA ALA A 26 13.08 7.24 11.51
C ALA A 26 13.50 5.80 11.76
N VAL A 27 12.55 4.96 12.19
CA VAL A 27 12.76 3.54 12.19
C VAL A 27 12.83 3.17 10.72
N THR A 28 13.95 2.63 10.27
CA THR A 28 14.07 2.10 8.90
C THR A 28 12.85 1.19 8.65
N GLY A 29 12.10 1.43 7.57
CA GLY A 29 10.82 0.73 7.29
C GLY A 29 9.54 1.46 7.75
N CYS A 30 9.62 2.51 8.56
CA CYS A 30 8.44 3.25 9.08
C CYS A 30 8.36 4.66 8.47
N TYR A 31 7.62 4.82 7.36
CA TYR A 31 7.42 6.13 6.71
C TYR A 31 6.09 6.79 7.08
N GLY A 32 6.09 8.12 7.13
CA GLY A 32 4.90 8.95 7.33
C GLY A 32 4.31 8.85 8.74
N ASP A 33 3.02 8.54 8.83
CA ASP A 33 2.28 8.46 10.08
C ASP A 33 2.33 7.07 10.74
N CYS A 34 3.32 6.26 10.36
CA CYS A 34 3.53 4.89 10.82
C CYS A 34 3.63 4.78 12.35
N GLN A 35 2.86 3.85 12.94
CA GLN A 35 2.84 3.56 14.38
C GLN A 35 2.81 2.03 14.61
N PRO A 36 3.98 1.36 14.59
CA PRO A 36 4.09 -0.09 14.72
C PRO A 36 3.40 -0.62 15.99
N GLY A 37 2.60 -1.67 15.84
CA GLY A 37 1.83 -2.31 16.90
C GLY A 37 0.57 -1.56 17.33
N VAL A 38 0.30 -0.36 16.81
CA VAL A 38 -0.85 0.45 17.24
C VAL A 38 -2.01 0.33 16.25
N VAL A 39 -3.11 -0.28 16.69
CA VAL A 39 -4.36 -0.33 15.92
C VAL A 39 -5.18 0.92 16.21
N ARG A 40 -5.58 1.68 15.18
CA ARG A 40 -6.28 2.96 15.33
C ARG A 40 -7.34 3.15 14.26
N SER A 41 -8.39 3.91 14.57
CA SER A 41 -9.49 4.21 13.64
C SER A 41 -9.79 5.72 13.62
N VAL A 42 -9.00 6.47 12.87
CA VAL A 42 -9.16 7.93 12.69
C VAL A 42 -9.43 8.20 11.22
N GLY A 43 -10.71 8.20 10.83
CA GLY A 43 -11.15 8.34 9.43
C GLY A 43 -10.98 7.07 8.58
N SER A 44 -9.97 6.25 8.85
CA SER A 44 -9.78 4.89 8.33
C SER A 44 -9.27 3.96 9.43
N LEU A 45 -9.49 2.65 9.29
CA LEU A 45 -8.78 1.67 10.12
C LEU A 45 -7.31 1.64 9.68
N ARG A 46 -6.39 1.75 10.63
CA ARG A 46 -4.96 1.70 10.36
C ARG A 46 -4.26 0.75 11.33
N TYR A 47 -3.35 -0.04 10.80
CA TYR A 47 -2.45 -0.87 11.57
C TYR A 47 -1.13 -1.04 10.83
N ASP A 48 -0.04 -0.83 11.54
CA ASP A 48 1.31 -1.10 11.08
C ASP A 48 1.85 -2.19 12.01
N ALA A 49 2.31 -3.30 11.46
CA ALA A 49 2.73 -4.44 12.26
C ALA A 49 4.06 -4.15 13.01
N PRO A 50 4.37 -4.86 14.10
CA PRO A 50 5.60 -4.64 14.85
C PRO A 50 6.81 -5.25 14.16
N PHE A 51 7.93 -4.52 14.16
CA PHE A 51 9.14 -5.00 13.50
C PHE A 51 9.69 -6.33 14.03
N GLY A 52 10.29 -7.12 13.13
CA GLY A 52 11.11 -8.29 13.42
C GLY A 52 10.30 -9.56 13.73
N VAL A 53 9.05 -9.62 13.26
CA VAL A 53 8.14 -10.73 13.44
C VAL A 53 7.46 -11.02 12.11
N ASN A 54 7.25 -12.29 11.77
CA ASN A 54 6.40 -12.65 10.65
C ASN A 54 4.94 -12.61 11.14
N ASP A 55 4.22 -11.56 10.78
CA ASP A 55 2.91 -11.25 11.31
C ASP A 55 1.80 -11.99 10.59
N GLN A 56 0.72 -12.27 11.33
CA GLN A 56 -0.42 -13.06 10.85
C GLN A 56 -1.70 -12.26 11.08
N ILE A 57 -1.85 -11.24 10.26
CA ILE A 57 -2.84 -10.18 10.43
C ILE A 57 -4.15 -10.60 9.77
N THR A 58 -5.22 -10.66 10.55
CA THR A 58 -6.58 -10.85 10.06
C THR A 58 -7.46 -9.68 10.46
N ILE A 59 -8.15 -9.10 9.50
CA ILE A 59 -9.17 -8.07 9.71
C ILE A 59 -10.54 -8.71 9.52
N SER A 60 -11.38 -8.63 10.54
CA SER A 60 -12.75 -9.13 10.50
C SER A 60 -13.72 -8.05 10.96
N GLY A 61 -14.99 -8.18 10.58
CA GLY A 61 -15.99 -7.17 10.86
C GLY A 61 -17.35 -7.74 11.22
N ASP A 62 -18.10 -6.95 11.98
CA ASP A 62 -19.53 -7.14 12.18
C ASP A 62 -20.24 -5.78 12.19
N SER A 63 -21.54 -5.76 12.48
CA SER A 63 -22.35 -4.53 12.46
C SER A 63 -21.92 -3.44 13.45
N THR A 64 -21.01 -3.74 14.38
CA THR A 64 -20.62 -2.84 15.48
C THR A 64 -19.15 -2.45 15.49
N GLY A 65 -18.31 -3.09 14.68
CA GLY A 65 -16.86 -2.84 14.73
C GLY A 65 -16.07 -3.66 13.71
N LEU A 66 -14.85 -3.19 13.46
CA LEU A 66 -13.79 -3.99 12.87
C LEU A 66 -12.87 -4.50 13.97
N THR A 67 -12.29 -5.67 13.76
CA THR A 67 -11.36 -6.31 14.66
C THR A 67 -10.12 -6.71 13.89
N VAL A 68 -8.98 -6.20 14.36
CA VAL A 68 -7.65 -6.62 13.92
C VAL A 68 -7.16 -7.67 14.89
N THR A 69 -6.74 -8.80 14.35
CA THR A 69 -6.13 -9.90 15.08
C THR A 69 -4.76 -10.17 14.51
N ASP A 70 -3.78 -10.27 15.39
CA ASP A 70 -2.42 -10.69 15.06
C ASP A 70 -1.90 -11.59 16.19
N PRO A 71 -1.90 -12.92 16.00
CA PRO A 71 -1.40 -13.86 16.97
C PRO A 71 0.13 -13.82 17.16
N ALA A 72 0.87 -13.24 16.20
CA ALA A 72 2.33 -13.20 16.25
C ALA A 72 2.85 -12.05 17.12
N ALA A 73 2.08 -10.97 17.25
CA ALA A 73 2.50 -9.80 18.01
C ALA A 73 1.48 -9.27 19.03
N ASN A 74 1.97 -8.47 19.98
CA ASN A 74 1.11 -7.77 20.92
C ASN A 74 0.60 -6.46 20.30
N LEU A 75 -0.70 -6.21 20.41
CA LEU A 75 -1.38 -5.03 19.92
C LEU A 75 -1.54 -3.96 21.00
N ILE A 76 -1.48 -2.71 20.58
CA ILE A 76 -1.82 -1.53 21.35
C ILE A 76 -3.08 -0.92 20.73
N ALA A 77 -4.12 -0.73 21.53
CA ALA A 77 -5.31 -0.02 21.08
C ALA A 77 -5.07 1.50 21.11
N GLY A 78 -5.05 2.11 19.93
CA GLY A 78 -4.99 3.55 19.72
C GLY A 78 -6.37 4.21 19.66
N ALA A 79 -6.41 5.43 19.12
CA ALA A 79 -7.64 6.22 19.04
C ALA A 79 -8.76 5.47 18.30
N GLY A 80 -9.95 5.42 18.92
CA GLY A 80 -11.14 4.75 18.37
C GLY A 80 -11.17 3.23 18.52
N CYS A 81 -10.13 2.64 19.11
CA CYS A 81 -10.02 1.21 19.32
C CYS A 81 -9.93 0.85 20.81
N THR A 82 -10.27 -0.39 21.12
CA THR A 82 -10.20 -1.00 22.44
C THR A 82 -9.54 -2.36 22.33
N LEU A 83 -8.68 -2.70 23.27
CA LEU A 83 -8.00 -3.99 23.28
C LEU A 83 -8.98 -5.06 23.78
N VAL A 84 -9.17 -6.13 23.02
CA VAL A 84 -9.99 -7.30 23.40
C VAL A 84 -9.11 -8.33 24.09
N THR A 85 -7.95 -8.61 23.50
CA THR A 85 -6.86 -9.42 24.07
C THR A 85 -5.53 -8.80 23.68
N ALA A 86 -4.41 -9.30 24.22
CA ALA A 86 -3.09 -8.84 23.81
C ALA A 86 -2.84 -8.96 22.28
N HIS A 87 -3.56 -9.85 21.59
CA HIS A 87 -3.42 -10.14 20.15
C HIS A 87 -4.62 -9.65 19.33
N GLN A 88 -5.53 -8.88 19.93
CA GLN A 88 -6.77 -8.48 19.26
C GLN A 88 -7.24 -7.11 19.71
N ALA A 89 -7.40 -6.19 18.76
CA ALA A 89 -7.96 -4.87 18.99
C ALA A 89 -9.23 -4.68 18.17
N ARG A 90 -10.25 -4.09 18.80
CA ARG A 90 -11.55 -3.82 18.20
C ARG A 90 -11.79 -2.32 18.12
N CYS A 91 -12.12 -1.85 16.93
CA CYS A 91 -12.37 -0.45 16.63
C CYS A 91 -13.85 -0.23 16.37
N ALA A 92 -14.43 0.73 17.10
CA ALA A 92 -15.80 1.14 16.89
C ALA A 92 -15.87 2.09 15.69
N SER A 93 -16.92 1.98 14.88
CA SER A 93 -17.11 2.86 13.72
C SER A 93 -18.51 3.49 13.72
N SER A 94 -18.56 4.77 13.35
CA SER A 94 -19.79 5.45 12.92
C SER A 94 -19.81 5.78 11.42
N ALA A 95 -18.75 5.44 10.67
CA ALA A 95 -18.63 5.57 9.22
C ALA A 95 -17.44 4.71 8.73
N TRP A 96 -17.69 3.75 7.83
CA TRP A 96 -16.68 2.86 7.25
C TRP A 96 -16.16 3.47 5.95
N ILE A 97 -14.86 3.71 5.81
CA ILE A 97 -14.37 4.54 4.70
C ILE A 97 -13.21 3.91 3.93
N THR A 98 -12.21 3.33 4.58
CA THR A 98 -11.18 2.45 3.98
C THR A 98 -10.36 1.83 5.12
N MET A 99 -9.51 0.85 4.83
CA MET A 99 -8.45 0.42 5.76
C MET A 99 -7.07 0.54 5.13
N ARG A 100 -6.04 0.75 5.96
CA ARG A 100 -4.63 0.69 5.58
C ARG A 100 -3.89 -0.22 6.55
N ILE A 101 -3.31 -1.29 6.03
CA ILE A 101 -2.61 -2.30 6.83
C ILE A 101 -1.22 -2.50 6.24
N ARG A 102 -0.18 -2.46 7.09
CA ARG A 102 1.21 -2.69 6.69
C ARG A 102 1.85 -3.80 7.51
N GLY A 103 2.49 -4.76 6.85
CA GLY A 103 3.33 -5.80 7.46
C GLY A 103 4.67 -5.25 7.96
N LEU A 104 5.33 -4.44 7.13
CA LEU A 104 6.61 -3.77 7.34
C LEU A 104 7.82 -4.66 7.06
N ASP A 105 8.19 -5.60 7.92
CA ASP A 105 9.32 -6.49 7.70
C ASP A 105 9.00 -7.93 8.04
N GLY A 106 9.64 -8.86 7.35
CA GLY A 106 9.42 -10.29 7.57
C GLY A 106 8.43 -10.86 6.55
N ASP A 107 8.25 -12.18 6.57
CA ASP A 107 7.31 -12.83 5.66
C ASP A 107 5.91 -12.80 6.30
N ASP A 108 5.08 -11.83 5.92
CA ASP A 108 3.81 -11.55 6.55
C ASP A 108 2.63 -12.20 5.82
N THR A 109 1.54 -12.40 6.55
CA THR A 109 0.25 -12.74 5.96
C THR A 109 -0.80 -11.75 6.42
N ILE A 110 -1.39 -11.04 5.46
CA ILE A 110 -2.44 -10.04 5.70
C ILE A 110 -3.72 -10.52 5.01
N THR A 111 -4.76 -10.76 5.79
CA THR A 111 -6.07 -11.20 5.30
C THR A 111 -7.17 -10.24 5.72
N ASN A 112 -7.77 -9.56 4.75
CA ASN A 112 -9.01 -8.84 4.97
C ASN A 112 -10.22 -9.77 4.72
N ALA A 113 -10.92 -10.12 5.79
CA ALA A 113 -12.13 -10.94 5.76
C ALA A 113 -13.40 -10.08 5.81
N THR A 114 -13.36 -8.89 5.21
CA THR A 114 -14.46 -7.92 5.18
C THR A 114 -14.87 -7.59 3.75
N ALA A 115 -15.82 -6.68 3.59
CA ALA A 115 -16.27 -6.17 2.29
C ALA A 115 -15.83 -4.71 2.04
N PHE A 116 -14.82 -4.24 2.78
CA PHE A 116 -14.32 -2.88 2.67
C PHE A 116 -13.10 -2.84 1.78
N ALA A 117 -13.05 -1.80 0.94
CA ALA A 117 -11.85 -1.41 0.22
C ALA A 117 -10.67 -1.15 1.17
N SER A 118 -9.52 -1.68 0.78
CA SER A 118 -8.31 -1.77 1.60
C SER A 118 -7.07 -1.36 0.83
N ASP A 119 -6.12 -0.79 1.55
CA ASP A 119 -4.75 -0.57 1.13
C ASP A 119 -3.88 -1.52 1.98
N LEU A 120 -3.47 -2.64 1.38
CA LEU A 120 -2.66 -3.66 2.03
C LEU A 120 -1.23 -3.56 1.48
N ALA A 121 -0.24 -3.45 2.37
CA ALA A 121 1.16 -3.51 1.96
C ALA A 121 1.96 -4.51 2.80
N GLY A 122 2.67 -5.41 2.14
CA GLY A 122 3.61 -6.33 2.77
C GLY A 122 4.87 -5.61 3.23
N ASN A 123 5.51 -4.92 2.29
CA ASN A 123 6.81 -4.24 2.39
C ASN A 123 8.00 -5.22 2.28
N ASP A 124 8.85 -5.38 3.28
CA ASP A 124 10.04 -6.22 3.14
C ASP A 124 9.74 -7.68 3.52
N GLY A 125 10.01 -8.65 2.64
CA GLY A 125 9.80 -10.07 2.90
C GLY A 125 8.90 -10.73 1.86
N ASN A 126 8.70 -12.05 1.95
CA ASN A 126 7.81 -12.76 1.03
C ASN A 126 6.40 -12.77 1.63
N ASP A 127 5.58 -11.84 1.16
CA ASP A 127 4.30 -11.54 1.77
C ASP A 127 3.15 -12.24 1.07
N ARG A 128 2.08 -12.48 1.82
CA ARG A 128 0.80 -12.95 1.29
C ARG A 128 -0.30 -11.98 1.65
N LEU A 129 -0.83 -11.30 0.64
CA LEU A 129 -1.90 -10.31 0.78
C LEU A 129 -3.21 -10.86 0.20
N VAL A 130 -4.28 -10.85 0.99
CA VAL A 130 -5.63 -11.25 0.59
C VAL A 130 -6.59 -10.08 0.85
N GLY A 131 -7.02 -9.43 -0.23
CA GLY A 131 -7.91 -8.25 -0.22
C GLY A 131 -9.34 -8.56 0.23
N GLY A 132 -9.89 -9.71 -0.17
CA GLY A 132 -11.17 -10.18 0.31
C GLY A 132 -12.33 -9.71 -0.55
N SER A 133 -13.15 -8.78 -0.07
CA SER A 133 -14.19 -8.16 -0.90
C SER A 133 -14.09 -6.65 -0.80
N GLY A 134 -14.49 -5.96 -1.85
CA GLY A 134 -14.25 -4.51 -1.99
C GLY A 134 -13.23 -4.27 -3.09
N ASN A 135 -12.89 -3.01 -3.31
CA ASN A 135 -11.85 -2.66 -4.29
C ASN A 135 -10.56 -2.41 -3.53
N ASP A 136 -9.67 -3.38 -3.54
CA ASP A 136 -8.46 -3.39 -2.75
C ASP A 136 -7.24 -2.98 -3.59
N THR A 137 -6.28 -2.32 -2.94
CA THR A 137 -4.95 -2.04 -3.48
C THR A 137 -3.95 -2.87 -2.71
N LEU A 138 -3.19 -3.70 -3.42
CA LEU A 138 -2.23 -4.66 -2.89
C LEU A 138 -0.83 -4.27 -3.32
N THR A 139 0.04 -3.99 -2.36
CA THR A 139 1.45 -3.67 -2.60
C THR A 139 2.30 -4.73 -1.92
N GLY A 140 2.87 -5.66 -2.68
CA GLY A 140 3.74 -6.71 -2.14
C GLY A 140 4.94 -6.13 -1.42
N GLY A 141 5.81 -5.48 -2.20
CA GLY A 141 7.03 -4.86 -1.69
C GLY A 141 8.26 -5.62 -2.18
N PHE A 142 9.27 -5.79 -1.34
CA PHE A 142 10.46 -6.56 -1.67
C PHE A 142 10.28 -8.01 -1.24
N GLY A 143 10.03 -8.90 -2.18
CA GLY A 143 10.06 -10.33 -1.93
C GLY A 143 9.65 -11.10 -3.17
N ALA A 144 9.28 -12.36 -2.96
CA ALA A 144 8.39 -13.07 -3.86
C ALA A 144 7.01 -13.08 -3.21
N ASP A 145 6.15 -12.13 -3.60
CA ASP A 145 4.88 -11.90 -2.94
C ASP A 145 3.72 -12.63 -3.61
N VAL A 146 2.63 -12.84 -2.88
CA VAL A 146 1.38 -13.38 -3.41
C VAL A 146 0.26 -12.38 -3.16
N LEU A 147 -0.27 -11.81 -4.24
CA LEU A 147 -1.30 -10.77 -4.21
C LEU A 147 -2.64 -11.35 -4.69
N GLN A 148 -3.63 -11.45 -3.81
CA GLN A 148 -4.96 -11.97 -4.13
C GLN A 148 -6.01 -10.90 -3.86
N GLY A 149 -6.66 -10.40 -4.91
CA GLY A 149 -7.68 -9.35 -4.82
C GLY A 149 -8.93 -9.83 -4.10
N GLY A 150 -9.52 -10.88 -4.64
CA GLY A 150 -10.76 -11.46 -4.15
C GLY A 150 -11.95 -10.99 -4.99
N ALA A 151 -12.95 -10.40 -4.36
CA ALA A 151 -14.17 -9.97 -5.03
C ALA A 151 -14.27 -8.45 -5.08
N GLY A 152 -14.19 -7.88 -6.27
CA GLY A 152 -14.33 -6.46 -6.47
C GLY A 152 -13.59 -6.04 -7.72
N VAL A 153 -13.00 -4.85 -7.68
CA VAL A 153 -12.09 -4.37 -8.70
C VAL A 153 -10.79 -4.01 -8.00
N ASP A 154 -9.84 -4.92 -8.08
CA ASP A 154 -8.63 -4.93 -7.26
C ASP A 154 -7.42 -4.45 -8.07
N THR A 155 -6.40 -3.97 -7.39
CA THR A 155 -5.20 -3.36 -8.00
C THR A 155 -3.94 -3.92 -7.39
N ALA A 156 -3.07 -4.52 -8.19
CA ALA A 156 -1.69 -4.77 -7.80
C ALA A 156 -0.85 -3.50 -8.09
N SER A 157 -0.14 -3.03 -7.07
CA SER A 157 0.60 -1.76 -7.10
C SER A 157 2.08 -1.96 -6.81
N TYR A 158 2.91 -1.48 -7.72
CA TYR A 158 4.37 -1.39 -7.61
C TYR A 158 4.84 0.05 -7.33
N SER A 159 3.94 0.87 -6.78
CA SER A 159 4.10 2.33 -6.70
C SER A 159 4.89 2.85 -5.50
N ASP A 160 5.29 1.95 -4.59
CA ASP A 160 5.69 2.21 -3.21
C ASP A 160 7.09 2.81 -3.02
N GLN A 161 7.99 2.66 -3.98
CA GLN A 161 9.39 3.08 -3.86
C GLN A 161 9.90 3.74 -5.16
N SER A 162 10.48 4.95 -5.05
CA SER A 162 10.98 5.70 -6.21
C SER A 162 12.29 5.15 -6.80
N ASP A 163 12.97 4.28 -6.06
CA ASP A 163 14.24 3.65 -6.40
C ASP A 163 14.10 2.16 -6.75
N ARG A 164 12.86 1.66 -6.86
CA ARG A 164 12.59 0.35 -7.42
C ARG A 164 13.12 0.22 -8.83
N LEU A 165 13.42 -1.02 -9.21
CA LEU A 165 13.71 -1.36 -10.59
C LEU A 165 12.40 -1.48 -11.37
N ALA A 166 12.51 -1.37 -12.69
CA ALA A 166 11.40 -1.65 -13.59
C ALA A 166 10.81 -3.05 -13.34
N VAL A 167 9.50 -3.15 -13.44
CA VAL A 167 8.74 -4.39 -13.24
C VAL A 167 8.23 -4.94 -14.57
N ARG A 168 8.02 -6.26 -14.60
CA ARG A 168 7.10 -6.89 -15.54
C ARG A 168 5.93 -7.44 -14.73
N ALA A 169 4.71 -6.98 -14.98
CA ALA A 169 3.50 -7.47 -14.32
C ALA A 169 2.46 -7.88 -15.37
N ASP A 170 1.84 -9.04 -15.18
CA ASP A 170 0.95 -9.71 -16.12
C ASP A 170 -0.29 -10.23 -15.38
N LEU A 171 -1.49 -9.77 -15.76
CA LEU A 171 -2.75 -10.19 -15.11
C LEU A 171 -3.27 -11.53 -15.66
N ASP A 172 -2.38 -12.50 -15.84
CA ASP A 172 -2.70 -13.85 -16.35
C ASP A 172 -2.89 -14.91 -15.24
N GLY A 173 -2.55 -14.55 -14.00
CA GLY A 173 -2.65 -15.42 -12.83
C GLY A 173 -1.53 -16.47 -12.74
N ALA A 174 -0.47 -16.34 -13.52
CA ALA A 174 0.66 -17.24 -13.47
C ALA A 174 1.47 -17.05 -12.17
N PRO A 175 1.98 -18.14 -11.59
CA PRO A 175 2.77 -18.03 -10.36
C PRO A 175 4.22 -17.67 -10.64
N GLY A 176 4.72 -16.62 -9.99
CA GLY A 176 6.15 -16.34 -9.86
C GLY A 176 6.80 -15.75 -11.11
N ASP A 177 6.07 -15.01 -11.93
CA ASP A 177 6.58 -14.33 -13.11
C ASP A 177 6.38 -12.80 -13.11
N ASP A 178 5.75 -12.26 -12.07
CA ASP A 178 5.48 -10.83 -11.89
C ASP A 178 6.58 -10.09 -11.11
N GLY A 179 6.48 -8.76 -11.04
CA GLY A 179 7.39 -7.89 -10.32
C GLY A 179 8.76 -7.71 -10.99
N SER A 180 9.71 -7.19 -10.22
CA SER A 180 11.11 -7.03 -10.65
C SER A 180 11.91 -8.28 -10.35
N ALA A 181 12.84 -8.62 -11.24
CA ALA A 181 13.70 -9.80 -11.07
C ALA A 181 14.65 -9.73 -9.85
N ASN A 182 14.73 -8.57 -9.19
CA ASN A 182 15.55 -8.32 -8.02
C ASN A 182 14.71 -7.84 -6.83
N ASP A 183 13.44 -8.24 -6.73
CA ASP A 183 12.61 -7.92 -5.57
C ASP A 183 13.02 -8.71 -4.31
N GLY A 184 14.00 -9.60 -4.44
CA GLY A 184 14.63 -10.29 -3.31
C GLY A 184 15.86 -11.09 -3.78
N PRO A 185 16.03 -12.35 -3.34
CA PRO A 185 16.98 -13.27 -3.95
C PRO A 185 16.83 -13.32 -5.47
N ALA A 186 17.91 -13.55 -6.22
CA ALA A 186 17.85 -13.56 -7.67
C ALA A 186 16.77 -14.53 -8.20
N GLY A 187 15.80 -13.99 -8.94
CA GLY A 187 14.65 -14.74 -9.45
C GLY A 187 13.43 -14.80 -8.53
N ALA A 188 13.46 -14.11 -7.37
CA ALA A 188 12.24 -13.77 -6.64
C ALA A 188 11.36 -12.90 -7.54
N ARG A 189 10.12 -13.31 -7.66
CA ARG A 189 9.08 -12.73 -8.52
C ARG A 189 7.75 -12.97 -7.86
N ASP A 190 6.84 -12.05 -8.08
CA ASP A 190 5.53 -12.08 -7.45
C ASP A 190 4.59 -13.05 -8.18
N THR A 191 3.47 -13.31 -7.52
CA THR A 191 2.29 -13.95 -8.10
C THR A 191 1.13 -13.01 -7.93
N ILE A 192 0.66 -12.42 -9.03
CA ILE A 192 -0.61 -11.71 -9.06
C ILE A 192 -1.73 -12.72 -9.30
N GLY A 193 -2.75 -12.71 -8.45
CA GLY A 193 -3.91 -13.58 -8.60
C GLY A 193 -4.72 -13.22 -9.86
N ALA A 194 -5.35 -14.23 -10.47
CA ALA A 194 -6.28 -14.03 -11.60
C ALA A 194 -7.54 -13.24 -11.23
N ASP A 195 -7.69 -12.87 -9.95
CA ASP A 195 -8.74 -12.06 -9.34
C ASP A 195 -8.27 -10.63 -9.05
N VAL A 196 -7.28 -10.14 -9.81
CA VAL A 196 -6.82 -8.75 -9.79
C VAL A 196 -7.01 -8.17 -11.19
N GLU A 197 -7.66 -7.01 -11.28
CA GLU A 197 -8.06 -6.41 -12.55
C GLU A 197 -7.18 -5.23 -12.99
N ASN A 198 -6.35 -4.67 -12.10
CA ASN A 198 -5.65 -3.42 -12.38
C ASN A 198 -4.19 -3.47 -11.97
N LEU A 199 -3.39 -2.63 -12.63
CA LEU A 199 -1.96 -2.49 -12.39
C LEU A 199 -1.56 -1.04 -12.18
N ILE A 200 -0.65 -0.81 -11.24
CA ILE A 200 0.08 0.46 -11.12
C ILE A 200 1.57 0.14 -11.14
N GLY A 201 2.29 0.77 -12.08
CA GLY A 201 3.73 0.64 -12.25
C GLY A 201 4.58 1.41 -11.24
N THR A 202 5.88 1.41 -11.53
CA THR A 202 6.95 2.11 -10.80
C THR A 202 7.15 3.52 -11.36
N LEU A 203 8.34 4.12 -11.27
CA LEU A 203 8.69 5.34 -12.01
C LEU A 203 9.74 5.04 -13.11
N GLN A 204 9.92 3.76 -13.41
CA GLN A 204 10.92 3.20 -14.30
C GLN A 204 10.23 2.66 -15.55
N ASN A 205 11.01 2.15 -16.51
CA ASN A 205 10.46 1.68 -17.78
C ASN A 205 9.83 0.29 -17.62
N ASP A 206 8.53 0.25 -17.34
CA ASP A 206 7.83 -0.98 -16.97
C ASP A 206 7.28 -1.75 -18.18
N VAL A 207 6.93 -3.02 -17.95
CA VAL A 207 6.10 -3.83 -18.85
C VAL A 207 4.86 -4.25 -18.08
N LEU A 208 3.71 -3.69 -18.43
CA LEU A 208 2.44 -3.91 -17.76
C LEU A 208 1.44 -4.52 -18.75
N ILE A 209 0.91 -5.70 -18.41
CA ILE A 209 0.02 -6.46 -19.28
C ILE A 209 -1.27 -6.72 -18.51
N GLY A 210 -2.38 -6.26 -19.08
CA GLY A 210 -3.73 -6.44 -18.61
C GLY A 210 -4.23 -7.87 -18.81
N SER A 211 -5.54 -8.05 -18.72
CA SER A 211 -6.20 -9.35 -18.87
C SER A 211 -7.20 -9.31 -20.04
N ALA A 212 -8.04 -10.33 -20.18
CA ALA A 212 -9.11 -10.31 -21.19
C ALA A 212 -10.38 -9.57 -20.73
N GLY A 213 -10.36 -8.99 -19.53
CA GLY A 213 -11.42 -8.15 -18.97
C GLY A 213 -10.95 -6.70 -18.82
N PRO A 214 -11.86 -5.77 -18.49
CA PRO A 214 -11.54 -4.34 -18.42
C PRO A 214 -10.48 -4.05 -17.36
N ASN A 215 -9.42 -3.35 -17.74
CA ASN A 215 -8.32 -2.97 -16.86
C ASN A 215 -8.18 -1.44 -16.77
N ALA A 216 -7.78 -0.96 -15.58
CA ALA A 216 -7.19 0.36 -15.40
C ALA A 216 -5.70 0.18 -15.10
N ILE A 217 -4.84 0.66 -16.00
CA ILE A 217 -3.39 0.50 -15.88
C ILE A 217 -2.73 1.89 -15.86
N ASP A 218 -2.01 2.23 -14.80
CA ASP A 218 -1.18 3.45 -14.72
C ASP A 218 0.31 3.04 -14.69
N GLY A 219 1.01 3.23 -15.80
CA GLY A 219 2.46 3.06 -15.90
C GLY A 219 3.24 4.06 -15.06
N ARG A 220 2.60 5.16 -14.64
CA ARG A 220 3.22 6.29 -13.95
C ARG A 220 4.43 6.79 -14.75
N GLY A 221 5.59 6.98 -14.12
CA GLY A 221 6.77 7.57 -14.74
C GLY A 221 7.58 6.54 -15.53
N GLY A 222 8.29 6.97 -16.56
CA GLY A 222 9.15 6.06 -17.34
C GLY A 222 8.70 5.91 -18.78
N HIS A 223 9.45 5.13 -19.57
CA HIS A 223 9.07 4.70 -20.91
C HIS A 223 8.46 3.31 -20.85
N ASP A 224 7.15 3.24 -20.69
CA ASP A 224 6.44 2.00 -20.35
C ASP A 224 5.94 1.25 -21.58
N GLN A 225 5.83 -0.07 -21.48
CA GLN A 225 5.06 -0.90 -22.41
C GLN A 225 3.80 -1.35 -21.69
N VAL A 226 2.65 -0.79 -22.07
CA VAL A 226 1.36 -1.13 -21.48
C VAL A 226 0.49 -1.80 -22.54
N GLN A 227 -0.06 -2.95 -22.20
CA GLN A 227 -0.99 -3.71 -23.05
C GLN A 227 -2.29 -3.97 -22.29
N GLY A 228 -3.43 -3.55 -22.82
CA GLY A 228 -4.76 -3.86 -22.25
C GLY A 228 -5.23 -5.28 -22.59
N LEU A 229 -4.84 -5.79 -23.76
CA LEU A 229 -5.27 -7.06 -24.35
C LEU A 229 -6.74 -7.07 -24.77
N GLY A 230 -7.70 -7.26 -23.87
CA GLY A 230 -9.10 -7.26 -24.25
C GLY A 230 -10.00 -6.79 -23.13
N GLY A 231 -11.18 -6.27 -23.46
CA GLY A 231 -11.97 -5.53 -22.48
C GLY A 231 -12.01 -4.06 -22.87
N ASP A 232 -12.77 -3.24 -22.14
CA ASP A 232 -12.74 -1.79 -22.36
C ASP A 232 -11.74 -1.19 -21.35
N ASP A 233 -10.55 -0.82 -21.82
CA ASP A 233 -9.41 -0.51 -20.97
C ASP A 233 -9.19 1.00 -20.77
N GLN A 234 -8.62 1.35 -19.62
CA GLN A 234 -8.14 2.69 -19.29
C GLN A 234 -6.63 2.65 -19.04
N LEU A 235 -5.85 3.04 -20.04
CA LEU A 235 -4.39 2.93 -20.01
C LEU A 235 -3.77 4.32 -19.87
N THR A 236 -2.92 4.53 -18.87
CA THR A 236 -2.21 5.79 -18.63
C THR A 236 -0.70 5.55 -18.60
N ALA A 237 0.08 6.36 -19.33
CA ALA A 237 1.54 6.40 -19.22
C ALA A 237 2.05 7.85 -19.10
N ARG A 238 3.11 8.06 -18.33
CA ARG A 238 3.67 9.40 -18.02
C ARG A 238 5.19 9.41 -18.24
N GLY A 239 5.66 9.43 -19.47
CA GLY A 239 7.10 9.60 -19.71
C GLY A 239 7.64 9.10 -21.03
N GLY A 240 6.82 8.43 -21.84
CA GLY A 240 7.23 7.81 -23.08
C GLY A 240 6.67 6.39 -23.15
N GLY A 241 6.80 5.75 -24.31
CA GLY A 241 6.53 4.31 -24.44
C GLY A 241 5.42 3.92 -25.42
N SER A 242 4.75 2.82 -25.11
CA SER A 242 3.74 2.17 -25.95
C SER A 242 2.51 1.85 -25.13
N LEU A 243 1.36 2.35 -25.57
CA LEU A 243 0.04 2.01 -25.07
C LEU A 243 -0.70 1.23 -26.15
N ASP A 244 -0.95 -0.05 -25.91
CA ASP A 244 -1.73 -0.93 -26.78
C ASP A 244 -3.04 -1.32 -26.10
N GLY A 245 -4.16 -0.72 -26.49
CA GLY A 245 -5.49 -1.06 -25.95
C GLY A 245 -5.88 -2.51 -26.23
N GLY A 246 -5.46 -3.05 -27.38
CA GLY A 246 -5.86 -4.39 -27.78
C GLY A 246 -7.26 -4.40 -28.39
N SER A 247 -8.18 -5.18 -27.81
CA SER A 247 -9.55 -5.33 -28.32
C SER A 247 -10.60 -4.83 -27.34
N GLY A 248 -11.38 -3.84 -27.74
CA GLY A 248 -12.50 -3.33 -26.96
C GLY A 248 -12.77 -1.89 -27.33
N ASN A 249 -13.23 -1.09 -26.37
CA ASN A 249 -13.27 0.35 -26.48
C ASN A 249 -12.33 0.97 -25.44
N ASP A 250 -11.11 1.21 -25.89
CA ASP A 250 -10.00 1.55 -25.03
C ASP A 250 -9.76 3.06 -25.01
N HIS A 251 -9.40 3.53 -23.82
CA HIS A 251 -9.06 4.91 -23.55
C HIS A 251 -7.60 5.00 -23.10
N CYS A 252 -6.77 5.59 -23.95
CA CYS A 252 -5.34 5.70 -23.71
C CYS A 252 -4.96 7.17 -23.44
N VAL A 253 -4.37 7.42 -22.28
CA VAL A 253 -3.96 8.74 -21.81
C VAL A 253 -2.45 8.82 -21.73
N SER A 254 -1.88 9.87 -22.32
CA SER A 254 -0.49 10.25 -22.17
C SER A 254 -0.38 11.63 -21.54
N THR A 255 0.60 11.83 -20.64
CA THR A 255 0.91 13.16 -20.10
C THR A 255 2.09 13.87 -20.78
N LEU A 256 2.53 13.40 -21.96
CA LEU A 256 3.65 13.98 -22.69
C LEU A 256 3.22 15.08 -23.66
N ALA A 257 3.12 16.33 -23.20
CA ALA A 257 3.07 17.48 -24.11
C ALA A 257 4.44 18.07 -24.50
N SER A 258 5.58 17.52 -24.02
CA SER A 258 6.85 18.27 -24.08
C SER A 258 8.17 17.51 -24.33
N GLN A 259 8.17 16.22 -24.69
CA GLN A 259 9.40 15.54 -25.14
C GLN A 259 9.38 15.25 -26.65
N PRO A 260 10.07 16.04 -27.51
CA PRO A 260 10.11 15.84 -28.96
C PRO A 260 11.02 14.69 -29.41
N VAL A 261 11.66 13.98 -28.48
CA VAL A 261 12.48 12.79 -28.70
C VAL A 261 11.81 11.65 -27.95
N ASP A 262 11.14 10.77 -28.70
CA ASP A 262 10.41 9.57 -28.23
C ASP A 262 8.96 9.80 -27.74
N PRO A 263 8.03 10.19 -28.62
CA PRO A 263 6.61 10.30 -28.28
C PRO A 263 5.96 8.93 -28.06
N ASP A 264 4.93 8.89 -27.21
CA ASP A 264 4.13 7.68 -27.00
C ASP A 264 3.55 7.16 -28.32
N THR A 265 3.64 5.84 -28.47
CA THR A 265 2.98 5.10 -29.54
C THR A 265 1.67 4.53 -29.02
N PHE A 266 0.61 4.71 -29.80
CA PHE A 266 -0.71 4.21 -29.48
C PHE A 266 -1.13 3.20 -30.54
N SER A 267 -1.59 2.03 -30.10
CA SER A 267 -2.29 1.04 -30.92
C SER A 267 -3.51 0.53 -30.18
N GLY A 268 -4.53 0.07 -30.91
CA GLY A 268 -5.76 -0.44 -30.28
C GLY A 268 -6.51 0.57 -29.40
N CYS A 269 -6.23 1.88 -29.47
CA CYS A 269 -6.89 2.88 -28.65
C CYS A 269 -7.99 3.59 -29.44
N GLU A 270 -9.26 3.35 -29.10
CA GLU A 270 -10.42 4.02 -29.70
C GLU A 270 -10.45 5.51 -29.36
N THR A 271 -9.99 5.85 -28.15
CA THR A 271 -9.83 7.24 -27.73
C THR A 271 -8.43 7.47 -27.17
N THR A 272 -7.84 8.61 -27.55
CA THR A 272 -6.55 9.06 -27.04
C THR A 272 -6.67 10.45 -26.45
N GLU A 273 -6.11 10.65 -25.26
CA GLU A 273 -6.00 11.95 -24.61
C GLU A 273 -4.53 12.26 -24.33
N ILE A 274 -4.07 13.43 -24.75
CA ILE A 274 -2.74 13.94 -24.41
C ILE A 274 -2.93 15.12 -23.47
N ILE A 275 -2.60 14.91 -22.20
CA ILE A 275 -2.71 15.91 -21.14
C ILE A 275 -1.35 16.62 -21.00
N PRO A 276 -1.30 17.97 -21.04
CA PRO A 276 -0.06 18.71 -20.92
C PRO A 276 0.53 18.81 -19.51
#